data_AF-A0A1M6BXJ7-F1
#
_entry.id   AF-A0A1M6BXJ7-F1
#
_cell.length_a   1.000
_cell.length_b   1.000
_cell.length_c   1.000
_cell.angle_alpha   90.00
_cell.angle_beta   90.00
_cell.angle_gamma   90.00
#
_symmetry.space_group_name_H-M   'P 1'
#
loop_
_entity.id
_entity.type
_entity.pdbx_description
1 polymer ?
#
loop_
_entity_poly.entity_id
_entity_poly.type
_entity_poly.pdbx_seq_one_letter_code
_entity_poly.pdbx_strand_id
1 'polypeptide(L)' 'MKEVIAIIRPNKINATKEALAVLGFPGVNACKVVGRGKQKGITGEVTFAVNPELEKQEGGMKYVPKRMISLVVDDQD' A
#
# COMPACT_ATOMS: atom_id res chain seq x y z
N MET A 1 23.42 -3.92 -5.26
CA MET A 1 22.34 -2.94 -5.15
C MET A 1 21.06 -3.58 -5.66
N LYS A 2 20.01 -3.62 -4.84
CA LYS A 2 18.68 -4.12 -5.19
C LYS A 2 17.63 -3.05 -4.97
N GLU A 3 16.57 -3.08 -5.78
CA GLU A 3 15.37 -2.30 -5.52
C GLU A 3 14.32 -3.18 -4.85
N VAL A 4 13.78 -2.72 -3.73
CA VAL A 4 12.67 -3.37 -3.03
C VAL A 4 11.41 -2.59 -3.32
N ILE A 5 10.46 -3.22 -4.01
CA ILE A 5 9.13 -2.66 -4.29
C ILE A 5 8.08 -3.42 -3.47
N ALA A 6 7.37 -2.70 -2.61
CA ALA A 6 6.32 -3.25 -1.77
C ALA A 6 4.99 -2.54 -2.01
N ILE A 7 3.89 -3.30 -2.09
CA ILE A 7 2.54 -2.74 -2.19
C ILE A 7 1.80 -3.00 -0.89
N ILE A 8 1.58 -1.93 -0.12
CA ILE A 8 0.96 -1.99 1.22
C ILE A 8 -0.42 -1.31 1.26
N ARG A 9 -1.13 -1.53 2.37
CA ARG A 9 -2.40 -0.84 2.65
C ARG A 9 -2.15 0.65 2.95
N PRO A 10 -3.04 1.57 2.55
CA PRO A 10 -2.82 3.00 2.75
C PRO A 10 -2.61 3.43 4.21
N ASN A 11 -3.29 2.77 5.15
CA ASN A 11 -3.19 3.06 6.59
C ASN A 11 -1.88 2.55 7.24
N LYS A 12 -1.02 1.83 6.52
CA LYS A 12 0.24 1.30 7.05
C LYS A 12 1.47 2.14 6.70
N ILE A 13 1.33 3.20 5.90
CA ILE A 13 2.45 4.04 5.45
C ILE A 13 3.29 4.57 6.61
N ASN A 14 2.67 5.17 7.63
CA ASN A 14 3.40 5.80 8.72
C ASN A 14 4.18 4.75 9.53
N ALA A 15 3.52 3.66 9.90
CA ALA A 15 4.15 2.56 10.63
C ALA A 15 5.31 1.94 9.84
N THR A 16 5.16 1.73 8.53
CA THR A 16 6.25 1.22 7.69
C THR A 16 7.41 2.21 7.59
N LYS A 17 7.12 3.51 7.45
CA LYS A 17 8.15 4.55 7.40
C LYS A 17 8.97 4.62 8.70
N GLU A 18 8.28 4.58 9.84
CA GLU A 18 8.93 4.57 11.16
C GLU A 18 9.81 3.33 11.35
N ALA A 19 9.31 2.15 11.01
CA ALA A 19 10.08 0.91 11.09
C ALA A 19 11.33 0.95 10.19
N LEU A 20 11.19 1.41 8.94
CA LEU A 20 12.33 1.54 8.02
C LEU A 20 13.36 2.56 8.52
N ALA A 21 12.92 3.68 9.11
CA ALA A 21 13.83 4.65 9.71
C ALA A 21 14.63 4.08 10.89
N VAL A 22 13.99 3.29 11.77
CA VAL A 22 14.67 2.61 12.88
C VAL A 22 15.70 1.59 12.38
N LEU A 23 15.44 0.94 11.24
CA LEU A 23 16.35 -0.01 10.60
C LEU A 23 17.48 0.66 9.80
N GLY A 24 17.52 2.00 9.71
CA GLY A 24 18.55 2.73 8.97
C GLY A 24 18.22 3.04 7.51
N PHE A 25 16.98 2.84 7.07
CA PHE A 25 16.50 3.11 5.71
C PHE A 25 15.48 4.28 5.67
N PRO A 26 15.89 5.53 5.94
CA PRO A 26 14.96 6.67 5.91
C PRO A 26 14.57 7.09 4.48
N GLY A 27 15.36 6.71 3.47
CA GLY A 27 15.14 7.05 2.06
C GLY A 27 14.11 6.14 1.40
N VAL A 28 12.85 6.57 1.40
CA VAL A 28 11.72 5.77 0.88
C VAL A 28 10.86 6.60 -0.06
N ASN A 29 10.59 6.07 -1.25
CA ASN A 29 9.66 6.65 -2.21
C ASN A 29 8.29 5.99 -2.07
N ALA A 30 7.21 6.78 -1.99
CA ALA A 30 5.85 6.26 -1.88
C ALA A 30 4.92 6.92 -2.90
N CYS A 31 4.16 6.12 -3.65
CA CYS A 31 3.16 6.64 -4.60
C CYS A 31 1.78 5.98 -4.38
N LYS A 32 0.74 6.71 -4.83
CA LYS A 32 -0.64 6.20 -4.81
C LYS A 32 -0.82 5.23 -5.98
N VAL A 33 -1.30 4.02 -5.70
CA VAL A 33 -1.62 3.04 -6.73
C VAL A 33 -2.98 2.41 -6.44
N VAL A 34 -3.59 1.83 -7.46
CA VAL A 34 -4.83 1.04 -7.31
C VAL A 34 -4.58 -0.37 -7.81
N GLY A 35 -5.13 -1.36 -7.12
CA GLY A 35 -4.94 -2.75 -7.52
C GLY A 35 -5.80 -3.70 -6.71
N ARG A 36 -6.08 -4.88 -7.27
CA ARG A 36 -6.77 -5.94 -6.56
C ARG A 36 -6.16 -7.29 -6.91
N GLY A 37 -6.02 -8.16 -5.92
CA GLY A 37 -5.60 -9.53 -6.15
C GLY A 37 -6.71 -10.38 -6.76
N LYS A 38 -6.49 -11.69 -6.86
CA LYS A 38 -7.49 -12.66 -7.34
C LYS A 38 -8.81 -12.63 -6.55
N GLN A 39 -8.76 -12.15 -5.30
CA GLN A 39 -9.94 -11.92 -4.44
C GLN A 39 -10.86 -10.77 -4.88
N LYS A 40 -10.56 -10.08 -6.00
CA LYS A 40 -11.40 -9.04 -6.63
C LYS A 40 -11.77 -7.82 -5.77
N GLY A 41 -11.20 -7.67 -4.57
CA GLY A 41 -11.46 -6.52 -3.70
C GLY A 41 -12.75 -6.69 -2.89
N ILE A 42 -12.77 -7.71 -2.03
CA ILE A 42 -13.89 -7.98 -1.11
C ILE A 42 -14.09 -6.76 -0.22
N THR A 43 -15.29 -6.18 -0.26
CA THR A 43 -15.69 -4.92 0.38
C THR A 43 -15.58 -4.97 1.92
N GLY A 44 -15.51 -6.15 2.53
CA GLY A 44 -15.42 -6.34 3.98
C GLY A 44 -14.01 -6.26 4.60
N GLU A 45 -12.93 -6.34 3.83
CA GLU A 45 -11.55 -6.23 4.35
C GLU A 45 -11.00 -4.79 4.38
N VAL A 46 -11.83 -3.84 3.96
CA VAL A 46 -11.38 -2.49 3.61
C VAL A 46 -11.69 -1.54 4.75
N THR A 47 -10.92 -1.61 5.84
CA THR A 47 -11.11 -0.78 7.06
C THR A 47 -10.64 0.68 6.91
N PHE A 48 -10.70 1.26 5.71
CA PHE A 48 -10.42 2.68 5.51
C PHE A 48 -11.69 3.41 5.11
N ALA A 49 -11.84 4.67 5.54
CA ALA A 49 -12.95 5.52 5.15
C ALA A 49 -13.03 5.59 3.63
N VAL A 50 -14.01 4.88 3.09
CA VAL A 50 -14.35 4.90 1.67
C VAL A 50 -15.18 6.17 1.44
N ASN A 51 -14.97 6.86 0.32
CA ASN A 51 -15.86 7.96 -0.05
C ASN A 51 -17.32 7.42 -0.11
N PRO A 52 -18.30 8.02 0.58
CA PRO A 52 -19.69 7.53 0.61
C PRO A 52 -20.33 7.32 -0.77
N GLU A 53 -19.83 7.97 -1.83
CA GLU A 53 -20.27 7.72 -3.21
C GLU A 53 -19.86 6.34 -3.75
N LEU A 54 -18.73 5.81 -3.28
CA LEU A 54 -18.20 4.50 -3.67
C LEU A 54 -18.85 3.34 -2.89
N GLU A 55 -19.53 3.62 -1.76
CA GLU A 55 -20.29 2.61 -1.01
C GLU A 55 -21.61 2.22 -1.69
N LYS A 56 -22.16 3.11 -2.53
CA LYS A 56 -23.44 2.91 -3.21
C LYS A 56 -23.35 2.09 -4.51
N GLN A 57 -22.14 1.71 -4.95
CA GLN A 57 -21.99 0.82 -6.10
C GLN A 57 -22.19 -0.63 -5.68
N GLU A 58 -23.25 -1.27 -6.20
CA GLU A 58 -23.42 -2.72 -6.08
C GLU A 58 -22.31 -3.44 -6.87
N GLY A 59 -21.51 -4.24 -6.14
CA GLY A 59 -20.30 -4.87 -6.65
C GLY A 59 -19.05 -4.23 -6.07
N GLY A 60 -18.20 -5.03 -5.41
CA GLY A 60 -16.97 -4.54 -4.78
C GLY A 60 -16.09 -3.72 -5.74
N MET A 61 -15.28 -2.81 -5.18
CA MET A 61 -14.49 -1.85 -5.96
C MET A 61 -13.71 -2.53 -7.10
N LYS A 62 -13.79 -1.96 -8.31
CA LYS A 62 -13.03 -2.46 -9.48
C LYS A 62 -11.53 -2.51 -9.21
N TYR A 63 -10.99 -1.61 -8.38
CA TYR A 63 -9.63 -1.66 -7.86
C TYR A 63 -9.60 -1.10 -6.44
N VAL A 64 -8.74 -1.65 -5.57
CA VAL A 64 -8.62 -1.19 -4.17
C VAL A 64 -7.46 -0.18 -4.08
N PRO A 65 -7.65 0.98 -3.43
CA PRO A 65 -6.55 1.90 -3.12
C PRO A 65 -5.44 1.24 -2.30
N LYS A 66 -4.20 1.42 -2.74
CA LYS A 66 -2.98 0.91 -2.10
C LYS A 66 -1.87 1.95 -2.16
N ARG A 67 -0.75 1.64 -1.52
CA ARG A 67 0.46 2.45 -1.61
C ARG A 67 1.61 1.57 -2.06
N MET A 68 2.28 1.99 -3.12
CA MET A 68 3.53 1.38 -3.54
C MET A 68 4.66 2.12 -2.85
N ILE A 69 5.56 1.37 -2.25
CA ILE A 69 6.79 1.82 -1.65
C ILE A 69 7.94 1.26 -2.48
N SER A 70 8.93 2.10 -2.80
CA SER A 70 10.19 1.70 -3.41
C SER A 70 11.35 2.29 -2.60
N LEU A 71 12.37 1.46 -2.36
CA LEU A 71 13.66 1.86 -1.83
C LEU A 71 14.77 1.02 -2.47
N VAL A 72 15.98 1.57 -2.49
CA VAL A 72 17.18 0.89 -2.99
C VAL A 72 18.07 0.56 -1.80
N VAL A 73 18.52 -0.69 -1.73
CA VAL A 73 19.36 -1.24 -0.66
C VAL A 73 20.60 -1.91 -1.25
N ASP A 74 21.62 -2.11 -0.42
CA ASP A 74 22.79 -2.90 -0.81
C ASP A 74 22.42 -4.38 -0.99
N ASP A 75 23.24 -5.16 -1.71
CA ASP A 75 22.89 -6.57 -1.96
C ASP A 75 22.92 -7.45 -0.71
N GLN A 76 23.62 -6.99 0.33
CA GLN A 76 23.76 -7.71 1.60
C GLN A 76 22.60 -7.43 2.55
N ASP A 77 21.81 -6.39 2.27
CA ASP A 77 20.58 -6.02 2.97
C ASP A 77 19.34 -6.62 2.27
#